data_AF-A0A529FIZ2-F1
#
_entry.id   AF-A0A529FIZ2-F1
#
_cell.length_a   1.000
_cell.length_b   1.000
_cell.length_c   1.000
_cell.angle_alpha   90.00
_cell.angle_beta   90.00
_cell.angle_gamma   90.00
#
_symmetry.space_group_name_H-M   'P 1'
#
loop_
_entity.id
_entity.type
_entity.pdbx_description
1 polymer ?
#
loop_
_entity_poly.entity_id
_entity_poly.type
_entity_poly.pdbx_seq_one_letter_code
_entity_poly.pdbx_strand_id
1 'polypeptide(L)' 'MEVAVLIPCYNEAATIATVVSEFRQSLPNARIYVYDNNSID' A
#
# COMPACT_ATOMS: atom_id res chain seq x y z
N MET A 1 3.48 0.75 -20.18
CA MET A 1 2.51 0.02 -19.33
C MET A 1 2.55 0.68 -17.97
N GLU A 2 1.44 1.27 -17.51
CA GLU A 2 1.32 1.81 -16.15
C GLU A 2 0.66 0.77 -15.26
N VAL A 3 1.25 0.49 -14.10
CA VAL A 3 0.72 -0.45 -13.11
C VAL A 3 0.26 0.35 -11.90
N ALA A 4 -0.97 0.09 -11.45
CA ALA A 4 -1.51 0.64 -10.22
C ALA A 4 -1.67 -0.49 -9.20
N VAL A 5 -1.22 -0.25 -7.97
CA VAL A 5 -1.34 -1.19 -6.84
C VAL A 5 -2.31 -0.57 -5.84
N LEU A 6 -3.42 -1.26 -5.57
CA LEU A 6 -4.41 -0.86 -4.57
C LEU A 6 -4.25 -1.76 -3.35
N ILE A 7 -4.04 -1.15 -2.18
CA ILE A 7 -3.82 -1.87 -0.92
C ILE A 7 -4.89 -1.43 0.08
N PRO A 8 -5.90 -2.26 0.38
CA PRO A 8 -6.77 -2.00 1.51
C PRO A 8 -5.98 -2.20 2.81
N CYS A 9 -6.17 -1.29 3.77
CA CYS A 9 -5.59 -1.33 5.10
C CYS A 9 -6.72 -1.20 6.12
N TYR A 10 -6.83 -2.16 7.04
CA TYR A 10 -7.76 -2.09 8.16
C TYR A 10 -7.01 -2.43 9.44
N ASN A 11 -6.83 -1.44 10.30
CA ASN A 11 -6.10 -1.55 11.56
C ASN A 11 -4.66 -2.06 11.48
N GLU A 12 -4.02 -1.87 10.33
CA GLU A 12 -2.69 -2.40 10.01
C GLU A 12 -1.69 -1.26 9.73
N ALA A 13 -1.87 -0.10 10.37
CA ALA A 13 -1.06 1.10 10.13
C ALA A 13 0.46 0.91 10.40
N ALA A 14 0.82 0.00 11.30
CA ALA A 14 2.22 -0.30 11.59
C ALA A 14 2.89 -1.18 10.51
N THR A 15 2.13 -2.03 9.82
CA THR A 15 2.63 -2.99 8.82
C THR A 15 2.52 -2.45 7.40
N ILE A 16 1.58 -1.52 7.14
CA ILE A 16 1.35 -0.94 5.81
C ILE A 16 2.61 -0.25 5.24
N ALA A 17 3.45 0.34 6.09
CA ALA A 17 4.70 0.98 5.66
C ALA A 17 5.67 -0.03 5.01
N THR A 18 5.78 -1.23 5.59
CA THR A 18 6.61 -2.32 5.04
C THR A 18 6.05 -2.79 3.70
N VAL A 19 4.74 -3.02 3.62
CA VAL A 19 4.07 -3.45 2.38
C VAL A 19 4.31 -2.44 1.24
N VAL A 20 4.11 -1.14 1.52
CA VAL A 20 4.38 -0.09 0.52
C VAL A 20 5.85 -0.05 0.12
N SER A 21 6.78 -0.23 1.06
CA SER A 21 8.22 -0.26 0.77
C SER A 21 8.60 -1.41 -0.15
N GLU A 22 8.10 -2.62 0.10
CA GLU A 22 8.37 -3.80 -0.71
C GLU A 22 7.80 -3.67 -2.13
N PHE A 23 6.60 -3.09 -2.28
CA PHE A 23 6.04 -2.80 -3.60
C PHE A 23 6.83 -1.73 -4.35
N ARG A 24 7.37 -0.71 -3.67
CA ARG A 24 8.23 0.28 -4.33
C ARG A 24 9.56 -0.33 -4.79
N GLN A 25 10.11 -1.28 -4.05
CA GLN A 25 11.33 -1.98 -4.47
C GLN A 25 11.07 -2.90 -5.67
N SER A 26 9.95 -3.63 -5.64
CA SER A 26 9.61 -4.62 -6.67
C SER A 26 9.03 -3.99 -7.94
N LEU A 27 8.29 -2.89 -7.79
CA LEU A 27 7.60 -2.15 -8.86
C LEU A 27 7.87 -0.63 -8.74
N PRO A 28 9.10 -0.17 -9.05
CA PRO A 28 9.50 1.23 -8.83
C PRO A 28 8.64 2.26 -9.55
N ASN A 29 8.04 1.86 -10.68
CA ASN A 29 7.23 2.72 -11.53
C ASN A 29 5.71 2.57 -11.27
N ALA A 30 5.30 1.72 -10.33
CA ALA A 30 3.89 1.54 -10.03
C ALA A 30 3.36 2.69 -9.17
N ARG A 31 2.13 3.12 -9.45
CA ARG A 31 1.39 4.04 -8.57
C ARG A 31 0.74 3.21 -7.47
N ILE A 32 1.04 3.53 -6.22
CA ILE A 32 0.53 2.79 -5.05
C ILE A 32 -0.54 3.65 -4.36
N TYR A 33 -1.71 3.07 -4.15
CA TYR A 33 -2.83 3.65 -3.45
C TYR A 33 -3.16 2.80 -2.24
N VAL A 34 -3.10 3.39 -1.05
CA VAL A 34 -3.55 2.75 0.20
C VAL A 34 -4.95 3.26 0.50
N TYR A 35 -5.89 2.34 0.68
CA TYR A 35 -7.25 2.65 1.08
C TYR A 35 -7.44 2.23 2.53
N ASP A 36 -7.67 3.21 3.40
CA ASP A 36 -8.13 2.94 4.75
C ASP A 36 -9.58 2.42 4.70
N ASN A 37 -9.79 1.21 5.21
CA ASN A 37 -11.07 0.52 5.18
C ASN A 37 -11.75 0.55 6.56
N ASN A 38 -11.98 1.76 7.08
CA ASN A 38 -12.63 2.02 8.37
C ASN A 38 -11.74 1.73 9.60
N SER A 39 -10.44 2.02 9.53
CA SER A 39 -9.56 1.82 10.69
C SER A 39 -9.95 2.72 11.87
N ILE A 40 -9.68 2.25 13.10
CA ILE A 40 -10.02 2.98 14.35
C ILE A 40 -8.81 3.22 15.26
N ASP A 41 -7.61 2.88 14.80
CA ASP A 41 -6.35 2.94 15.56
C ASP A 41 -5.68 4.31 15.51
#